data_AF-A0A965KY15-F1
#
_entry.id   AF-A0A965KY15-F1
#
_cell.length_a   1.000
_cell.length_b   1.000
_cell.length_c   1.000
_cell.angle_alpha   90.00
_cell.angle_beta   90.00
_cell.angle_gamma   90.00
#
_symmetry.space_group_name_H-M   'P 1'
#
loop_
_entity.id
_entity.type
_entity.pdbx_description
1 polymer ?
#
loop_
_entity_poly.entity_id
_entity_poly.type
_entity_poly.pdbx_seq_one_letter_code
_entity_poly.pdbx_strand_id
1 'polypeptide(L)'
;MLNAETFSYELREKLKIKYRRLPSAAFVANQFNRHNEREKGISQESARRWLRGESMPNHQNLQVLGLWLGLKVEISFVKSVSNNFSAEADGPLYSPQILLIAELISKAAPQMRAQIWDLIRVCPIA
;
A
#
# COMPACT_ATOMS: atom_id res chain seq x y z
N MET A 1 6.88 10.86 -13.52
CA MET A 1 7.42 11.16 -12.18
C MET A 1 6.24 11.61 -11.33
N LEU A 2 5.83 10.86 -10.31
CA LEU A 2 4.71 11.24 -9.44
C LEU A 2 5.13 12.45 -8.60
N ASN A 3 4.63 13.63 -8.98
CA ASN A 3 4.81 14.89 -8.23
C ASN A 3 3.54 15.21 -7.43
N ALA A 4 3.62 16.19 -6.52
CA ALA A 4 2.50 16.56 -5.65
C ALA A 4 1.26 17.04 -6.46
N GLU A 5 1.47 17.62 -7.63
CA GLU A 5 0.40 18.05 -8.55
C GLU A 5 -0.38 16.86 -9.11
N THR A 6 0.30 15.85 -9.64
CA THR A 6 -0.33 14.63 -10.17
C THR A 6 -1.11 13.90 -9.08
N PHE A 7 -0.53 13.78 -7.88
CA PHE A 7 -1.24 13.22 -6.73
C PHE A 7 -2.49 14.03 -6.37
N SER A 8 -2.39 15.36 -6.33
CA SER A 8 -3.53 16.22 -6.02
C SER A 8 -4.65 16.07 -7.03
N TYR A 9 -4.31 15.93 -8.31
CA TYR A 9 -5.26 15.70 -9.38
C TYR A 9 -6.02 14.39 -9.16
N GLU A 10 -5.30 13.28 -8.98
CA GLU A 10 -5.92 11.98 -8.73
C GLU A 10 -6.78 11.95 -7.47
N LEU A 11 -6.28 12.54 -6.38
CA LEU A 11 -7.01 12.65 -5.12
C LEU A 11 -8.34 13.39 -5.33
N ARG A 12 -8.32 14.53 -6.03
CA ARG A 12 -9.51 15.33 -6.30
C ARG A 12 -10.50 14.56 -7.18
N GLU A 13 -10.03 13.86 -8.21
CA GLU A 13 -10.89 13.06 -9.09
C GLU A 13 -11.57 11.92 -8.32
N LYS A 14 -10.83 11.18 -7.51
CA LYS A 14 -11.41 10.11 -6.67
C LYS A 14 -12.42 10.65 -5.66
N LEU A 15 -12.15 11.79 -5.04
CA LEU A 15 -13.09 12.44 -4.12
C LEU A 15 -14.36 12.91 -4.84
N LYS A 16 -14.24 13.50 -6.04
CA LYS A 16 -15.40 13.87 -6.86
C LYS A 16 -16.22 12.67 -7.28
N ILE A 17 -15.58 11.57 -7.69
CA ILE A 17 -16.29 10.32 -8.04
C ILE A 17 -17.07 9.80 -6.84
N LYS A 18 -16.44 9.75 -5.66
CA LYS A 18 -17.05 9.21 -4.44
C LYS A 18 -18.19 10.09 -3.89
N TYR A 19 -18.02 11.41 -3.90
CA TYR A 19 -18.94 12.36 -3.26
C TYR A 19 -19.76 13.21 -4.24
N ARG A 20 -19.67 12.95 -5.54
CA ARG A 20 -20.30 13.72 -6.65
C ARG A 20 -19.90 15.20 -6.74
N ARG A 21 -19.08 15.69 -5.82
CA ARG A 21 -18.48 17.03 -5.79
C ARG A 21 -17.15 16.97 -5.04
N LEU A 22 -16.32 18.01 -5.19
CA LEU A 22 -15.10 18.12 -4.39
C LEU A 22 -15.46 18.54 -2.95
N PRO A 23 -15.23 17.68 -1.92
CA PRO A 23 -15.48 18.04 -0.54
C PRO A 23 -14.49 19.09 -0.02
N SER A 24 -14.84 19.74 1.10
CA SER A 24 -13.94 20.69 1.78
C SER A 24 -12.75 19.97 2.43
N ALA A 25 -11.65 20.71 2.63
CA ALA A 25 -10.46 20.17 3.32
C ALA A 25 -10.78 19.65 4.73
N ALA A 26 -11.69 20.33 5.46
CA ALA A 26 -12.15 19.89 6.78
C ALA A 26 -12.86 18.53 6.70
N PHE A 27 -13.72 18.35 5.71
CA PHE A 27 -14.41 17.08 5.50
C PHE A 27 -13.43 15.96 5.15
N VAL A 28 -12.45 16.23 4.28
CA VAL A 28 -11.41 15.25 3.92
C VAL A 28 -10.59 14.84 5.13
N ALA A 29 -10.14 15.80 5.96
CA ALA A 29 -9.40 15.50 7.18
C ALA A 29 -10.21 14.64 8.16
N ASN A 30 -11.48 15.00 8.39
CA ASN A 30 -12.36 14.24 9.27
C ASN A 30 -12.59 12.81 8.76
N GLN A 31 -12.88 12.64 7.47
CA GLN A 31 -13.08 11.31 6.92
C GLN A 31 -11.78 10.50 6.91
N PHE A 32 -10.65 11.11 6.56
CA PHE A 32 -9.36 10.44 6.62
C PHE A 32 -9.05 9.94 8.04
N ASN A 33 -9.22 10.78 9.06
CA ASN A 33 -8.96 10.43 10.45
C ASN A 33 -9.87 9.30 10.95
N ARG A 34 -11.10 9.19 10.42
CA ARG A 34 -11.98 8.05 10.71
C ARG A 34 -11.49 6.72 10.12
N HIS A 35 -10.73 6.76 9.03
CA HIS A 35 -10.11 5.57 8.43
C HIS A 35 -8.70 5.31 8.97
N ASN A 36 -8.13 6.26 9.73
CA ASN A 36 -6.79 6.15 10.31
C ASN A 36 -6.88 5.92 11.83
N GLU A 37 -7.33 4.73 12.23
CA GLU A 37 -7.58 4.40 13.64
C GLU A 37 -6.29 4.19 14.46
N ARG A 38 -5.16 3.94 13.79
CA ARG A 38 -3.90 3.52 14.44
C ARG A 38 -2.86 4.63 14.60
N GLU A 39 -3.05 5.78 13.98
CA GLU A 39 -2.04 6.85 13.97
C GLU A 39 -2.60 8.24 14.27
N LYS A 40 -1.67 9.20 14.45
CA LYS A 40 -2.00 10.61 14.60
C LYS A 40 -2.72 11.09 13.33
N GLY A 41 -3.99 11.47 13.50
CA GLY A 41 -4.79 12.05 12.43
C GLY A 41 -4.16 13.30 11.81
N ILE A 42 -4.59 13.62 10.59
CA ILE A 42 -4.17 14.82 9.87
C ILE A 42 -5.01 16.03 10.26
N SER A 43 -4.40 17.21 10.14
CA SER A 43 -5.10 18.49 10.26
C SER A 43 -5.86 18.83 8.98
N GLN A 44 -6.84 19.74 9.09
CA GLN A 44 -7.50 20.35 7.92
C GLN A 44 -6.49 21.02 6.98
N GLU A 45 -5.47 21.67 7.53
CA GLU A 45 -4.43 22.35 6.75
C GLU A 45 -3.59 21.34 5.95
N SER A 46 -3.26 20.19 6.53
CA SER A 46 -2.60 19.09 5.81
C SER A 46 -3.45 18.60 4.63
N ALA A 47 -4.74 18.35 4.86
CA ALA A 47 -5.66 17.96 3.80
C ALA A 47 -5.79 19.05 2.71
N ARG A 48 -5.80 20.33 3.09
CA ARG A 48 -5.82 21.45 2.14
C ARG A 48 -4.59 21.44 1.25
N ARG A 49 -3.39 21.26 1.82
CA ARG A 49 -2.13 21.21 1.07
C ARG A 49 -2.09 20.03 0.10
N TRP A 50 -2.59 18.87 0.51
CA TRP A 50 -2.74 17.70 -0.36
C TRP A 50 -3.65 17.97 -1.55
N LEU A 51 -4.82 18.57 -1.29
CA LEU A 51 -5.80 18.90 -2.34
C LEU A 51 -5.29 19.96 -3.33
N ARG A 52 -4.33 20.80 -2.93
CA ARG A 52 -3.72 21.81 -3.80
C ARG A 52 -2.42 21.35 -4.46
N GLY A 53 -1.90 20.18 -4.10
CA GLY A 53 -0.60 19.72 -4.57
C GLY A 53 0.58 20.48 -3.96
N GLU A 54 0.37 21.16 -2.83
CA GLU A 54 1.42 21.89 -2.10
C GLU A 54 2.31 20.94 -1.28
N SER A 55 1.82 19.73 -0.97
CA SER A 55 2.59 18.72 -0.22
C SER A 55 2.10 17.32 -0.55
N MET A 56 2.98 16.33 -0.38
CA MET A 56 2.63 14.90 -0.46
C MET A 56 2.33 14.32 0.93
N PRO A 57 1.40 13.35 1.03
CA PRO A 57 1.28 12.54 2.23
C PRO A 57 2.53 11.67 2.42
N ASN A 58 2.79 11.29 3.67
CA ASN A 58 3.75 10.24 3.97
C ASN A 58 3.21 8.87 3.51
N HIS A 59 4.01 7.83 3.71
CA HIS A 59 3.65 6.53 3.17
C HIS A 59 2.43 5.89 3.82
N GLN A 60 2.34 5.93 5.14
CA GLN A 60 1.19 5.41 5.90
C GLN A 60 -0.10 6.09 5.46
N ASN A 61 -0.08 7.43 5.33
CA ASN A 61 -1.26 8.17 4.89
C ASN A 61 -1.67 7.83 3.46
N LEU A 62 -0.71 7.53 2.57
CA LEU A 62 -1.00 7.07 1.22
C LEU A 62 -1.62 5.67 1.19
N GLN A 63 -1.23 4.77 2.09
CA GLN A 63 -1.90 3.47 2.24
C GLN A 63 -3.35 3.64 2.68
N VAL A 64 -3.61 4.48 3.68
CA VAL A 64 -4.97 4.78 4.16
C VAL A 64 -5.81 5.41 3.04
N LEU A 65 -5.25 6.36 2.28
CA LEU A 65 -5.91 6.94 1.11
C LEU A 65 -6.17 5.90 0.02
N GLY A 66 -5.26 4.96 -0.19
CA GLY A 66 -5.40 3.81 -1.09
C GLY A 66 -6.59 2.93 -0.72
N LEU A 67 -6.66 2.52 0.55
CA LEU A 67 -7.76 1.71 1.09
C LEU A 67 -9.10 2.46 1.06
N TRP A 68 -9.10 3.74 1.44
CA TRP A 68 -10.32 4.54 1.56
C TRP A 68 -10.90 4.96 0.19
N LEU A 69 -10.07 5.37 -0.76
CA LEU A 69 -10.49 5.97 -2.03
C LEU A 69 -10.21 5.09 -3.25
N GLY A 70 -9.59 3.92 -3.07
CA GLY A 70 -9.13 3.10 -4.19
C GLY A 70 -8.15 3.85 -5.08
N LEU A 71 -7.30 4.69 -4.46
CA LEU A 71 -6.18 5.32 -5.15
C LEU A 71 -5.20 4.19 -5.48
N LYS A 72 -5.03 3.91 -6.77
CA LYS A 72 -3.95 3.05 -7.26
C LYS A 72 -2.67 3.87 -7.13
N VAL A 73 -2.15 3.96 -5.91
CA VAL A 73 -0.80 4.43 -5.71
C VAL A 73 0.07 3.38 -6.40
N GLU A 74 0.53 3.68 -7.62
CA GLU A 74 1.38 2.77 -8.36
C GLU A 74 2.51 2.30 -7.44
N ILE A 75 2.74 1.00 -7.49
CA ILE A 75 3.57 0.19 -6.59
C ILE A 75 5.02 0.72 -6.49
N SER A 76 5.42 1.69 -7.32
CA SER A 76 6.65 2.47 -7.23
C SER A 76 6.79 3.24 -5.91
N PHE A 77 5.69 3.55 -5.21
CA PHE A 77 5.70 4.27 -3.93
C PHE A 77 5.93 3.37 -2.70
N VAL A 78 5.76 2.05 -2.82
CA VAL A 78 5.95 1.11 -1.70
C VAL A 78 7.42 0.70 -1.52
N LYS A 79 8.24 0.89 -2.55
CA LYS A 79 9.65 0.49 -2.54
C LYS A 79 10.53 1.29 -1.56
N SER A 80 10.11 2.47 -1.11
CA SER A 80 10.90 3.31 -0.19
C SER A 80 10.55 3.14 1.30
N VAL A 81 9.43 2.48 1.63
CA VAL A 81 8.97 2.33 3.03
C VAL A 81 9.02 0.90 3.55
N SER A 82 9.25 -0.09 2.69
CA SER A 82 9.58 -1.45 3.14
C SER A 82 10.91 -1.57 3.91
N ASN A 83 11.66 -0.48 4.13
CA ASN A 83 12.83 -0.50 5.01
C ASN A 83 12.53 -0.24 6.49
N ASN A 84 11.32 0.19 6.91
CA ASN A 84 11.11 0.68 8.28
C ASN A 84 9.80 0.29 8.99
N PHE A 85 9.01 -0.69 8.53
CA PHE A 85 7.93 -1.26 9.35
C PHE A 85 8.03 -2.77 9.52
N SER A 86 7.95 -3.13 10.80
CA SER A 86 8.33 -4.38 11.45
C SER A 86 7.62 -5.62 10.93
N ALA A 87 8.37 -6.72 11.02
CA ALA A 87 7.81 -8.02 11.32
C ALA A 87 6.83 -7.90 12.50
N GLU A 88 5.53 -8.05 12.24
CA GLU A 88 4.63 -8.91 13.00
C GLU A 88 3.22 -8.95 12.37
N ALA A 89 2.84 -10.20 12.04
CA ALA A 89 1.52 -10.79 11.83
C ALA A 89 0.65 -10.49 10.57
N ASP A 90 0.41 -11.59 9.85
CA ASP A 90 -0.74 -11.94 9.00
C ASP A 90 -0.79 -11.55 7.51
N GLY A 91 0.05 -12.27 6.76
CA GLY A 91 -0.04 -12.52 5.31
C GLY A 91 1.36 -12.83 4.78
N PRO A 92 1.59 -13.90 3.99
CA PRO A 92 2.96 -14.23 3.59
C PRO A 92 3.46 -13.17 2.62
N LEU A 93 4.20 -12.20 3.15
CA LEU A 93 5.03 -11.30 2.38
C LEU A 93 6.19 -12.16 1.86
N TYR A 94 5.97 -12.83 0.73
CA TYR A 94 6.99 -13.68 0.12
C TYR A 94 8.24 -12.83 -0.14
N SER A 95 9.31 -13.12 0.57
CA SER A 95 10.64 -12.53 0.32
C SER A 95 10.95 -12.63 -1.18
N PRO A 96 11.65 -11.66 -1.80
CA PRO A 96 12.07 -11.75 -3.20
C PRO A 96 12.77 -13.07 -3.53
N GLN A 97 13.46 -13.66 -2.55
CA GLN A 97 14.07 -14.98 -2.67
C GLN A 97 13.01 -16.10 -2.75
N ILE A 98 11.93 -16.01 -1.97
CA ILE A 98 10.82 -16.98 -2.01
C ILE A 98 10.05 -16.88 -3.33
N LEU A 99 9.85 -15.68 -3.87
CA LEU A 99 9.24 -15.51 -5.20
C LEU A 99 10.11 -16.09 -6.32
N LEU A 100 11.43 -15.89 -6.24
CA LEU A 100 12.39 -16.47 -7.18
C LEU A 100 12.39 -18.01 -7.07
N ILE A 101 12.37 -18.56 -5.87
CA ILE A 101 12.28 -20.00 -5.63
C ILE A 101 10.96 -20.55 -6.20
N ALA A 102 9.83 -19.88 -5.96
CA ALA A 102 8.53 -20.28 -6.49
C ALA A 102 8.51 -20.27 -8.02
N GLU A 103 9.13 -19.28 -8.65
CA GLU A 103 9.26 -19.21 -10.11
C GLU A 103 10.15 -20.34 -10.65
N LEU A 104 11.28 -20.63 -10.00
CA LEU A 104 12.17 -21.74 -10.39
C LEU A 104 11.47 -23.10 -10.24
N ILE A 105 10.70 -23.31 -9.16
CA ILE A 105 9.88 -24.52 -8.97
C ILE A 105 8.80 -24.63 -10.05
N SER A 106 8.18 -23.50 -10.43
CA SER A 106 7.16 -23.46 -11.49
C SER A 106 7.69 -23.76 -12.89
N LYS A 107 9.02 -23.70 -13.08
CA LYS A 107 9.71 -24.05 -14.33
C LYS A 107 10.41 -25.42 -14.25
N ALA A 108 10.52 -26.01 -13.07
CA ALA A 108 11.09 -27.34 -12.90
C ALA A 108 10.18 -28.45 -13.48
N ALA A 109 10.76 -29.56 -13.92
CA ALA A 109 10.02 -30.72 -14.42
C ALA A 109 9.09 -31.30 -13.34
N PRO A 110 7.91 -31.85 -13.68
CA PRO A 110 6.91 -32.30 -12.70
C PRO A 110 7.46 -33.28 -11.66
N GLN A 111 8.35 -34.20 -12.06
CA GLN A 111 9.03 -35.15 -11.18
C GLN A 111 9.89 -34.49 -10.10
N MET A 112 10.51 -33.35 -10.43
CA MET A 112 11.39 -32.61 -9.52
C MET A 112 10.58 -31.76 -8.53
N ARG A 113 9.39 -31.29 -8.92
CA ARG A 113 8.47 -30.58 -8.03
C ARG A 113 7.96 -31.48 -6.91
N ALA A 114 7.64 -32.75 -7.23
CA ALA A 114 7.18 -33.72 -6.24
C ALA A 114 8.26 -33.99 -5.16
N GLN A 115 9.51 -34.19 -5.59
CA GLN A 115 10.64 -34.39 -4.68
C GLN A 115 10.89 -33.17 -3.76
N ILE A 116 10.75 -31.95 -4.30
CA ILE A 116 10.88 -30.71 -3.51
C ILE A 116 9.77 -30.61 -2.46
N TRP A 117 8.53 -30.97 -2.81
CA TRP A 117 7.41 -30.97 -1.85
C TRP A 117 7.60 -31.99 -0.73
N ASP A 118 8.15 -33.17 -1.04
CA ASP A 118 8.44 -34.19 -0.02
C ASP A 118 9.54 -33.73 0.95
N LEU A 119 10.58 -33.05 0.45
CA LEU A 119 11.65 -32.46 1.27
C LEU A 119 11.12 -31.38 2.24
N ILE A 120 10.21 -30.52 1.78
CA ILE A 120 9.61 -29.45 2.61
C ILE A 120 8.71 -30.06 3.70
N ARG A 121 8.01 -31.14 3.41
CA ARG A 121 7.06 -31.79 4.35
C ARG A 121 7.77 -32.54 5.48
N VAL A 122 9.03 -32.92 5.33
CA VAL A 122 9.76 -33.79 6.27
C VAL A 122 10.61 -33.00 7.29
N CYS A 123 10.76 -31.69 7.16
CA CYS A 123 11.44 -30.88 8.17
C CYS A 123 10.45 -30.41 9.26
N PRO A 124 10.40 -31.03 10.46
CA PRO A 124 9.81 -30.36 11.60
C PRO A 124 10.67 -29.14 11.89
N ILE A 125 10.06 -27.96 11.87
CA ILE A 125 10.72 -26.73 12.36
C ILE A 125 10.88 -26.95 13.87
N ALA A 126 12.06 -27.42 14.27
CA ALA A 126 12.50 -27.55 15.66
C ALA A 126 13.02 -26.22 16.19
#